data_AF-A0A2P6AQJ2-F1
#
_entry.id   AF-A0A2P6AQJ2-F1
#
_cell.length_a   1.000
_cell.length_b   1.000
_cell.length_c   1.000
_cell.angle_alpha   90.00
_cell.angle_beta   90.00
_cell.angle_gamma   90.00
#
_symmetry.space_group_name_H-M   'P 1'
#
loop_
_entity.id
_entity.type
_entity.pdbx_description
1 polymer ?
#
loop_
_entity_poly.entity_id
_entity_poly.type
_entity_poly.pdbx_seq_one_letter_code
_entity_poly.pdbx_strand_id
1 'polypeptide(L)'
;TVSGIDLAQVAALQSGQDRAVSLAGRVSGSLPLQLGRSTLAVRDGRLANDGPLLLQVHSTPGVAAMAKSNLAVQLALDSLGNLRVDDFRAGLGMSADGWLDAAITIRGDNLQPKRQPVVLNYTHRENVLELLRSLRIGDEISQRVMDRYQNQQRER
;
A
#
# COMPACT_ATOMS: atom_id res chain seq x y z
N THR A 1 6.56 8.34 17.92
CA THR A 1 5.63 8.70 16.84
C THR A 1 6.35 8.54 15.52
N VAL A 2 5.60 8.41 14.43
CA VAL A 2 6.14 8.41 13.07
C VAL A 2 5.58 9.63 12.34
N SER A 3 6.41 10.26 11.52
CA SER A 3 6.02 11.50 10.84
C SER A 3 6.48 11.50 9.39
N GLY A 4 5.65 12.05 8.51
CA GLY A 4 5.99 12.31 7.12
C GLY A 4 6.26 11.06 6.29
N ILE A 5 5.60 9.94 6.60
CA ILE A 5 5.72 8.71 5.82
C ILE A 5 5.19 8.98 4.41
N ASP A 6 6.07 8.86 3.41
CA ASP A 6 5.71 9.01 2.01
C ASP A 6 5.05 7.74 1.49
N LEU A 7 3.75 7.84 1.16
CA LEU A 7 2.97 6.69 0.69
C LEU A 7 3.46 6.14 -0.64
N ALA A 8 4.06 6.96 -1.50
CA ALA A 8 4.60 6.50 -2.77
C ALA A 8 5.84 5.62 -2.54
N GLN A 9 6.68 5.96 -1.55
CA GLN A 9 7.84 5.14 -1.18
C GLN A 9 7.42 3.81 -0.54
N VAL A 10 6.40 3.83 0.33
CA VAL A 10 5.85 2.61 0.92
C VAL A 10 5.25 1.71 -0.17
N ALA A 11 4.46 2.29 -1.07
CA ALA A 11 3.90 1.56 -2.21
C ALA A 11 5.01 1.00 -3.12
N ALA A 12 6.13 1.72 -3.27
CA ALA A 12 7.28 1.27 -4.05
C ALA A 12 7.87 -0.06 -3.58
N LEU A 13 7.73 -0.39 -2.28
CA LEU A 13 8.21 -1.66 -1.71
C LEU A 13 7.42 -2.86 -2.22
N GLN A 14 6.16 -2.70 -2.64
CA GLN A 14 5.39 -3.81 -3.22
C GLN A 14 5.86 -4.05 -4.66
N SER A 15 6.79 -4.99 -4.84
CA SER A 15 7.33 -5.38 -6.15
C SER A 15 6.26 -6.03 -7.03
N GLY A 16 5.93 -5.43 -8.17
CA GLY A 16 5.02 -6.00 -9.17
C GLY A 16 4.63 -5.02 -10.27
N GLN A 17 4.54 -5.51 -11.52
CA GLN A 17 4.11 -4.70 -12.68
C GLN A 17 2.59 -4.47 -12.74
N ASP A 18 1.81 -5.15 -11.87
CA ASP A 18 0.35 -5.10 -11.82
C ASP A 18 -0.20 -4.34 -10.60
N ARG A 19 0.44 -3.23 -10.19
CA ARG A 19 -0.13 -2.41 -9.11
C ARG A 19 -1.47 -1.83 -9.53
N ALA A 20 -2.54 -2.39 -8.98
CA ALA A 20 -3.90 -1.92 -9.18
C ALA A 20 -4.17 -0.58 -8.50
N VAL A 21 -3.38 -0.20 -7.50
CA VAL A 21 -3.61 1.02 -6.70
C VAL A 21 -2.30 1.79 -6.51
N SER A 22 -2.36 3.11 -6.68
CA SER A 22 -1.31 4.05 -6.28
C SER A 22 -1.82 5.01 -5.21
N LEU A 23 -0.94 5.34 -4.28
CA LEU A 23 -1.17 6.32 -3.21
C LEU A 23 -0.03 7.32 -3.22
N ALA A 24 -0.36 8.60 -3.12
CA ALA A 24 0.62 9.68 -3.00
C ALA A 24 0.22 10.67 -1.91
N GLY A 25 1.23 11.31 -1.31
CA GLY A 25 1.07 12.18 -0.16
C GLY A 25 1.74 11.59 1.09
N ARG A 26 1.54 12.27 2.22
CA ARG A 26 2.21 11.94 3.47
C ARG A 26 1.24 11.66 4.60
N VAL A 27 1.61 10.71 5.45
CA VAL A 27 0.87 10.36 6.66
C VAL A 27 1.79 10.40 7.88
N SER A 28 1.21 10.74 9.02
CA SER A 28 1.88 10.72 10.32
C SER A 28 0.98 10.09 11.37
N GLY A 29 1.57 9.72 12.51
CA GLY A 29 0.80 9.32 13.67
C GLY A 29 1.61 8.56 14.72
N SER A 30 0.92 7.71 15.47
CA SER A 30 1.51 6.91 16.53
C SER A 30 1.61 5.45 16.11
N LEU A 31 2.81 4.89 16.11
CA LEU A 31 3.05 3.45 15.97
C LEU A 31 3.82 2.97 17.20
N PRO A 32 3.14 2.62 18.30
CA PRO A 32 3.80 2.07 19.49
C PRO A 32 4.32 0.67 19.20
N LEU A 33 5.65 0.56 19.07
CA LEU A 33 6.32 -0.71 18.82
C LEU A 33 6.57 -1.44 20.15
N GLN A 34 6.26 -2.72 20.18
CA GLN A 34 6.65 -3.63 21.25
C GLN A 34 7.74 -4.56 20.71
N LEU A 35 8.95 -4.40 21.25
CA LEU A 35 10.13 -5.18 20.87
C LEU A 35 10.34 -6.32 21.86
N GLY A 36 10.32 -7.55 21.36
CA GLY A 36 10.80 -8.74 22.07
C GLY A 36 12.21 -9.14 21.62
N ARG A 37 12.71 -10.27 22.13
CA ARG A 37 14.04 -10.80 21.73
C ARG A 37 14.19 -11.06 20.23
N SER A 38 13.10 -11.46 19.58
CA SER A 38 13.05 -11.77 18.14
C SER A 38 11.70 -11.43 17.50
N THR A 39 10.88 -10.66 18.20
CA THR A 39 9.51 -10.34 17.80
C THR A 39 9.29 -8.84 17.78
N LEU A 40 8.44 -8.40 16.87
CA LEU A 40 7.99 -7.02 16.74
C LEU A 40 6.47 -7.04 16.70
N ALA A 41 5.83 -6.22 17.52
CA ALA A 41 4.38 -6.04 17.52
C ALA A 41 4.02 -4.55 17.53
N VAL A 42 2.81 -4.24 17.06
CA VAL A 42 2.23 -2.90 17.10
C VAL A 42 0.92 -2.97 17.86
N ARG A 43 0.75 -2.10 18.86
CA ARG A 43 -0.51 -1.96 19.60
C ARG A 43 -1.05 -0.56 19.44
N ASP A 44 -2.34 -0.45 19.13
CA ASP A 44 -3.06 0.82 19.01
C ASP A 44 -2.38 1.84 18.09
N GLY A 45 -1.86 1.33 16.97
CA GLY A 45 -1.27 2.16 15.93
C GLY A 45 -2.35 3.04 15.29
N ARG A 46 -2.01 4.29 15.01
CA ARG A 46 -2.89 5.26 14.35
C ARG A 46 -2.09 6.08 13.35
N LEU A 47 -2.62 6.22 12.14
CA LEU A 47 -2.09 7.11 11.11
C LEU A 47 -3.20 8.02 10.59
N ALA A 48 -2.83 9.24 10.22
CA ALA A 48 -3.68 10.21 9.55
C ALA A 48 -2.88 10.95 8.47
N ASN A 49 -3.56 11.54 7.50
CA ASN A 49 -2.92 12.34 6.47
C ASN A 49 -2.38 13.68 7.02
N ASP A 50 -1.18 14.05 6.57
CA ASP A 50 -0.56 15.34 6.91
C ASP A 50 -1.10 16.50 6.04
N GLY A 51 -1.63 16.14 4.88
CA GLY A 51 -2.23 17.03 3.88
C GLY A 51 -3.05 16.23 2.89
N PRO A 52 -3.48 16.82 1.77
CA PRO A 52 -4.24 16.08 0.76
C PRO A 52 -3.46 14.87 0.25
N LEU A 53 -4.13 13.72 0.12
CA LEU A 53 -3.58 12.55 -0.54
C LEU A 53 -4.21 12.37 -1.92
N LEU A 54 -3.56 11.58 -2.76
CA LEU A 54 -4.08 11.13 -4.04
C LEU A 54 -4.15 9.62 -4.04
N LEU A 55 -5.33 9.07 -4.34
CA LEU A 55 -5.55 7.64 -4.57
C LEU A 55 -5.93 7.44 -6.03
N GLN A 56 -5.25 6.52 -6.70
CA GLN A 56 -5.55 6.15 -8.08
C GLN A 56 -5.73 4.65 -8.19
N VAL A 57 -6.79 4.22 -8.86
CA VAL A 57 -6.99 2.81 -9.23
C VAL A 57 -6.66 2.67 -10.71
N HIS A 58 -5.66 1.85 -11.01
CA HIS A 58 -5.17 1.62 -12.36
C HIS A 58 -5.98 0.51 -13.04
N SER A 59 -6.24 0.68 -14.33
CA SER A 59 -6.93 -0.32 -15.15
C SER A 59 -5.99 -1.47 -15.54
N THR A 60 -5.55 -2.26 -14.56
CA THR A 60 -4.83 -3.51 -14.80
C THR A 60 -5.78 -4.58 -15.36
N PRO A 61 -5.29 -5.67 -15.98
CA PRO A 61 -6.15 -6.75 -16.46
C PRO A 61 -7.08 -7.30 -15.37
N GLY A 62 -6.58 -7.40 -14.13
CA GLY A 62 -7.36 -7.82 -12.97
C GLY A 62 -8.48 -6.83 -12.63
N VAL A 63 -8.17 -5.53 -12.54
CA VAL A 63 -9.17 -4.47 -12.27
C VAL A 63 -10.21 -4.42 -13.39
N ALA A 64 -9.79 -4.54 -14.64
CA ALA A 64 -10.68 -4.57 -15.80
C ALA A 64 -11.61 -5.80 -15.78
N ALA A 65 -11.11 -6.97 -15.38
CA ALA A 65 -11.92 -8.17 -15.20
C ALA A 65 -12.96 -7.99 -14.08
N MET A 66 -12.57 -7.38 -12.95
CA MET A 66 -13.49 -7.04 -11.86
C MET A 66 -14.57 -6.06 -12.30
N ALA A 67 -14.20 -5.00 -13.03
CA ALA A 67 -15.16 -4.04 -13.56
C ALA A 67 -16.20 -4.70 -14.49
N LYS A 68 -15.80 -5.72 -15.26
CA LYS A 68 -16.71 -6.49 -16.11
C LYS A 68 -17.60 -7.48 -15.36
N SER A 69 -17.34 -7.75 -14.08
CA SER A 69 -18.09 -8.74 -13.31
C SER A 69 -19.54 -8.31 -13.07
N ASN A 70 -19.79 -7.02 -12.80
CA ASN A 70 -21.11 -6.43 -12.75
C ASN A 70 -21.04 -4.88 -12.71
N LEU A 71 -22.17 -4.24 -13.03
CA LEU A 71 -22.30 -2.78 -13.07
C LEU A 71 -22.02 -2.10 -11.71
N ALA A 72 -22.39 -2.72 -10.59
CA ALA A 72 -22.18 -2.12 -9.28
C ALA A 72 -20.68 -2.03 -8.93
N VAL A 73 -19.91 -3.08 -9.24
CA VAL A 73 -18.45 -3.11 -9.08
C VAL A 73 -17.79 -2.11 -10.03
N GLN A 74 -18.26 -2.04 -11.28
CA GLN A 74 -17.78 -1.02 -12.22
C GLN A 74 -17.95 0.40 -11.66
N LEU A 75 -19.16 0.75 -11.22
CA LEU A 75 -19.46 2.09 -10.68
C LEU A 75 -18.64 2.40 -9.42
N ALA A 76 -18.40 1.39 -8.57
CA ALA A 76 -17.55 1.54 -7.40
C ALA A 76 -16.08 1.81 -7.80
N LEU A 77 -15.54 1.04 -8.76
CA LEU A 77 -14.19 1.25 -9.28
C LEU A 77 -14.05 2.61 -9.97
N ASP A 78 -15.04 3.03 -10.75
CA ASP A 78 -15.08 4.35 -11.39
C ASP A 78 -15.08 5.47 -10.32
N SER A 79 -15.84 5.29 -9.24
CA SER A 79 -15.88 6.25 -8.12
C SER A 79 -14.52 6.35 -7.42
N LEU A 80 -13.75 5.26 -7.36
CA LEU A 80 -12.43 5.20 -6.73
C LEU A 80 -11.27 5.53 -7.68
N GLY A 81 -11.51 5.56 -8.99
CA GLY A 81 -10.46 5.60 -10.02
C GLY A 81 -9.41 6.70 -9.84
N ASN A 82 -9.84 7.89 -9.42
CA ASN A 82 -8.94 9.00 -9.12
C ASN A 82 -9.56 9.89 -8.03
N LEU A 83 -9.07 9.75 -6.80
CA LEU A 83 -9.64 10.35 -5.60
C LEU A 83 -8.65 11.34 -4.97
N ARG A 84 -9.09 12.58 -4.77
CA ARG A 84 -8.42 13.52 -3.87
C ARG A 84 -8.94 13.28 -2.47
N VAL A 85 -8.08 12.79 -1.60
CA VAL A 85 -8.42 12.41 -0.22
C VAL A 85 -8.11 13.56 0.70
N ASP A 86 -9.12 13.98 1.47
CA ASP A 86 -8.99 15.05 2.46
C ASP A 86 -8.91 14.51 3.89
N ASP A 87 -9.54 13.37 4.16
CA ASP A 87 -9.52 12.69 5.46
C ASP A 87 -9.18 11.22 5.27
N PHE A 88 -7.98 10.86 5.71
CA PHE A 88 -7.50 9.50 5.82
C PHE A 88 -7.24 9.20 7.30
N ARG A 89 -7.79 8.09 7.78
CA ARG A 89 -7.52 7.57 9.13
C ARG A 89 -7.32 6.07 9.06
N ALA A 90 -6.27 5.58 9.71
CA ALA A 90 -6.00 4.16 9.84
C ALA A 90 -5.75 3.78 11.30
N GLY A 91 -6.44 2.75 11.78
CA GLY A 91 -6.13 2.02 13.00
C GLY A 91 -5.35 0.75 12.66
N LEU A 92 -4.24 0.50 13.37
CA LEU A 92 -3.29 -0.55 13.06
C LEU A 92 -2.99 -1.39 14.29
N GLY A 93 -3.01 -2.71 14.14
CA GLY A 93 -2.57 -3.65 15.16
C GLY A 93 -1.77 -4.77 14.52
N MET A 94 -0.59 -5.07 15.04
CA MET A 94 0.25 -6.15 14.51
C MET A 94 0.64 -7.11 15.63
N SER A 95 0.35 -8.39 15.43
CA SER A 95 0.78 -9.45 16.34
C SER A 95 2.28 -9.76 16.16
N ALA A 96 2.87 -10.41 17.17
CA ALA A 96 4.31 -10.69 17.25
C ALA A 96 4.83 -11.61 16.12
N ASP A 97 3.95 -12.37 15.49
CA ASP A 97 4.21 -13.22 14.32
C ASP A 97 4.05 -12.49 12.97
N GLY A 98 3.77 -11.18 13.01
CA GLY A 98 3.81 -10.28 11.85
C GLY A 98 2.49 -10.07 11.13
N TRP A 99 1.39 -10.65 11.59
CA TRP A 99 0.06 -10.34 11.03
C TRP A 99 -0.38 -8.94 11.46
N LEU A 100 -0.52 -8.04 10.49
CA LEU A 100 -1.05 -6.69 10.63
C LEU A 100 -2.53 -6.70 10.24
N ASP A 101 -3.38 -6.24 11.14
CA ASP A 101 -4.76 -5.87 10.86
C ASP A 101 -4.84 -4.33 10.79
N ALA A 102 -5.38 -3.82 9.68
CA ALA A 102 -5.56 -2.40 9.42
C ALA A 102 -7.03 -2.09 9.17
N ALA A 103 -7.60 -1.15 9.92
CA ALA A 103 -8.93 -0.58 9.69
C ALA A 103 -8.76 0.85 9.16
N ILE A 104 -9.18 1.10 7.93
CA ILE A 104 -8.90 2.33 7.19
C ILE A 104 -10.21 2.99 6.79
N THR A 105 -10.30 4.30 7.00
CA THR A 105 -11.37 5.16 6.47
C THR A 105 -10.74 6.21 5.58
N ILE A 106 -11.24 6.31 4.34
CA ILE A 106 -10.84 7.30 3.34
C ILE A 106 -12.07 8.11 2.96
N ARG A 107 -11.95 9.44 3.04
CA ARG A 107 -12.96 10.38 2.57
C ARG A 107 -12.35 11.41 1.64
N GLY A 108 -13.03 11.64 0.52
CA GLY A 108 -12.53 12.54 -0.51
C GLY A 108 -13.51 12.70 -1.65
N ASP A 109 -13.06 13.41 -2.67
CA ASP A 109 -13.81 13.61 -3.90
C ASP A 109 -13.11 12.89 -5.05
N ASN A 110 -13.91 12.25 -5.87
CA ASN A 110 -13.43 11.82 -7.18
C ASN A 110 -13.11 13.05 -8.06
N LEU A 111 -12.09 12.93 -8.90
CA LEU A 111 -11.60 14.01 -9.76
C LEU A 111 -12.21 14.02 -11.18
N GLN A 112 -13.25 13.23 -11.41
CA GLN A 112 -14.06 13.27 -12.63
C GLN A 112 -14.99 14.50 -12.62
N PRO A 113 -15.58 14.89 -13.76
CA PRO A 113 -16.36 16.13 -13.88
C PRO A 113 -17.51 16.29 -12.87
N LYS A 114 -18.08 15.19 -12.38
CA LYS A 114 -19.19 15.20 -11.41
C LYS A 114 -18.73 15.33 -9.95
N ARG A 115 -17.41 15.27 -9.68
CA ARG A 115 -16.78 15.40 -8.35
C ARG A 115 -17.56 14.73 -7.22
N GLN A 116 -17.81 13.44 -7.37
CA GLN A 116 -18.66 12.71 -6.44
C GLN A 116 -17.93 12.50 -5.09
N PRO A 117 -18.58 12.78 -3.95
CA PRO A 117 -18.01 12.48 -2.65
C PRO A 117 -17.98 10.97 -2.43
N VAL A 118 -16.86 10.48 -1.91
CA VAL A 118 -16.62 9.06 -1.65
C VAL A 118 -16.22 8.86 -0.19
N VAL A 119 -16.83 7.85 0.43
CA VAL A 119 -16.43 7.33 1.74
C VAL A 119 -16.11 5.85 1.57
N LEU A 120 -14.84 5.49 1.69
CA LEU A 120 -14.38 4.10 1.64
C LEU A 120 -13.96 3.66 3.04
N ASN A 121 -14.60 2.61 3.55
CA ASN A 121 -14.18 1.91 4.74
C ASN A 121 -13.59 0.56 4.30
N TYR A 122 -12.33 0.34 4.63
CA TYR A 122 -11.57 -0.81 4.16
C TYR A 122 -10.81 -1.47 5.32
N THR A 123 -10.90 -2.79 5.42
CA THR A 123 -10.11 -3.58 6.34
C THR A 123 -9.12 -4.42 5.57
N HIS A 124 -7.87 -4.40 5.98
CA HIS A 124 -6.79 -5.16 5.37
C HIS A 124 -6.11 -6.05 6.42
N ARG A 125 -5.77 -7.27 6.02
CA ARG A 125 -4.98 -8.18 6.85
C ARG A 125 -3.88 -8.81 6.03
N GLU A 126 -2.64 -8.69 6.49
CA GLU A 126 -1.47 -9.23 5.80
C GLU A 126 -0.36 -9.57 6.79
N ASN A 127 0.45 -10.58 6.49
CA ASN A 127 1.69 -10.81 7.24
C ASN A 127 2.81 -9.93 6.67
N VAL A 128 2.96 -8.74 7.23
CA VAL A 128 3.92 -7.74 6.72
C VAL A 128 5.37 -8.16 6.94
N LEU A 129 5.66 -8.98 7.97
CA LEU A 129 7.02 -9.49 8.17
C LEU A 129 7.40 -10.54 7.11
N GLU A 130 6.45 -11.39 6.71
CA GLU A 130 6.64 -12.33 5.61
C GLU A 130 6.78 -11.60 4.27
N LEU A 131 5.96 -10.58 4.03
CA LEU A 131 6.08 -9.73 2.84
C LEU A 131 7.47 -9.11 2.75
N LEU A 132 7.95 -8.46 3.82
CA LEU A 132 9.28 -7.86 3.86
C LEU A 132 10.41 -8.89 3.69
N ARG A 133 10.23 -10.12 4.19
CA ARG A 133 11.16 -11.24 3.93
C ARG A 133 11.19 -11.59 2.44
N SER A 134 10.03 -11.73 1.80
CA SER A 134 9.90 -12.05 0.38
C SER A 134 10.57 -10.99 -0.51
N LEU A 135 10.35 -9.71 -0.21
CA LEU A 135 10.94 -8.59 -0.95
C LEU A 135 12.48 -8.63 -0.90
N ARG A 136 13.05 -8.82 0.29
CA ARG A 136 14.52 -8.96 0.44
C ARG A 136 15.08 -10.14 -0.33
N ILE A 137 14.41 -11.30 -0.32
CA ILE A 137 14.85 -12.48 -1.08
C ILE A 137 14.85 -12.18 -2.59
N GLY A 138 13.80 -11.49 -3.08
CA GLY A 138 13.72 -11.06 -4.49
C GLY A 138 14.89 -10.15 -4.89
N ASP A 139 15.25 -9.20 -4.03
CA ASP A 139 16.38 -8.30 -4.25
C ASP A 139 17.72 -9.06 -4.26
N GLU A 140 17.94 -9.95 -3.28
CA GLU A 140 19.16 -10.76 -3.19
C GLU A 140 19.34 -11.71 -4.39
N ILE A 141 18.25 -12.26 -4.93
CA ILE A 141 18.30 -13.12 -6.13
C ILE A 141 18.64 -12.28 -7.35
N SER A 142 17.98 -11.13 -7.51
CA SER A 142 18.20 -10.21 -8.63
C SER A 142 19.67 -9.75 -8.69
N GLN A 143 20.24 -9.37 -7.55
CA GLN A 143 21.65 -8.98 -7.43
C GLN A 143 22.59 -10.13 -7.82
N ARG A 144 22.40 -11.34 -7.26
CA ARG A 144 23.24 -12.51 -7.58
C ARG A 144 23.20 -12.93 -9.05
N VAL A 145 22.10 -12.65 -9.75
CA VAL A 145 22.00 -12.88 -11.19
C VAL A 145 22.79 -11.82 -11.95
N MET A 146 22.64 -10.53 -11.61
CA MET A 146 23.38 -9.43 -12.24
C MET A 146 24.90 -9.57 -12.07
N ASP A 147 25.37 -9.91 -10.87
CA ASP A 147 26.80 -10.09 -10.58
C ASP A 147 27.43 -11.18 -11.46
N ARG A 148 26.71 -12.30 -11.67
CA ARG A 148 27.16 -13.38 -12.55
C ARG A 148 27.23 -12.94 -14.01
N TYR A 149 26.27 -12.16 -14.50
CA TYR A 149 26.32 -11.63 -15.86
C TYR A 149 27.47 -10.64 -16.07
N GLN A 150 27.77 -9.79 -15.09
CA GLN A 150 28.89 -8.85 -15.18
C GLN A 150 30.25 -9.56 -15.17
N ASN A 151 30.42 -10.58 -14.34
CA ASN A 151 31.66 -11.35 -14.29
C ASN A 151 31.90 -12.13 -15.60
N GLN A 152 30.85 -12.69 -16.22
CA GLN A 152 30.97 -13.38 -17.52
C GLN A 152 31.32 -12.45 -18.70
N GLN A 153 31.03 -11.16 -18.62
CA GLN A 153 31.42 -10.18 -19.66
C GLN A 153 32.83 -9.62 -19.44
N ARG A 154 33.37 -9.68 -18.22
CA ARG A 154 34.75 -9.29 -17.92
C ARG A 154 35.77 -10.39 -18.29
N GLU A 155 35.30 -11.63 -18.44
CA GLU A 155 36.12 -12.79 -18.82
C GLU A 155 36.11 -13.07 -20.34
N ARG A 156 35.58 -12.14 -21.15
CA ARG A 156 35.62 -12.15 -22.62
C ARG A 156 36.41 -10.97 -23.13
#